data_AF-A0A2T0Q311-F1
#
_entry.id   AF-A0A2T0Q311-F1
#
_cell.length_a   1.000
_cell.length_b   1.000
_cell.length_c   1.000
_cell.angle_alpha   90.00
_cell.angle_beta   90.00
_cell.angle_gamma   90.00
#
_symmetry.space_group_name_H-M   'P 1'
#
loop_
_entity.id
_entity.type
_entity.pdbx_description
1 polymer ?
#
loop_
_entity_poly.entity_id
_entity_poly.type
_entity_poly.pdbx_seq_one_letter_code
_entity_poly.pdbx_strand_id
1 'polypeptide(L)'
;MNPKTQELVAPHSLGAAAAHRTDGDTTLYGVQLQWTVGDNRGGEWPPPSDWNDGRPPYPHHYEVWIDGGAIKQTVGLHWPGWAPGWQLARTHWVCLGTDPAPEYRVKIRARLGDGMWTDFTNETAVHLAESGPYPSLAPDQSARGDGIGVSGVRHGSVGHPASRAVRAIRDREPADICRRARELNTSTTWQEVMPPAAAMIADPPWNGSYLEYRKFFRGGDVASAGNPAFAGLDLAGDWPTTALPAAAREYTFGYDYTAHHVDATWTHQWFITKQGWRPDRGLSWDDLDPVPFMTETHGDAAITDYTTEALPFRTGRHAIVNVWGGHGGPADDTGRLVGEFFVSCSDVTFT
;
A
#
# COMPACT_ATOMS: atom_id res chain seq x y z
N MET A 1 35.39 -11.59 10.47
CA MET A 1 35.30 -10.58 9.40
C MET A 1 33.88 -10.07 9.40
N ASN A 2 33.69 -8.78 9.66
CA ASN A 2 32.38 -8.14 9.63
C ASN A 2 31.82 -8.26 8.20
N PRO A 3 30.57 -8.71 7.98
CA PRO A 3 29.97 -8.64 6.66
C PRO A 3 29.89 -7.16 6.32
N LYS A 4 30.73 -6.72 5.37
CA LYS A 4 30.68 -5.35 4.87
C LYS A 4 29.26 -5.14 4.37
N THR A 5 28.56 -4.13 4.88
CA THR A 5 27.37 -3.57 4.25
C THR A 5 27.77 -3.27 2.81
N GLN A 6 27.30 -4.09 1.87
CA GLN A 6 27.64 -3.90 0.46
C GLN A 6 27.03 -2.57 0.02
N GLU A 7 27.81 -1.76 -0.68
CA GLU A 7 27.32 -0.49 -1.20
C GLU A 7 26.19 -0.76 -2.20
N LEU A 8 25.03 -0.13 -1.98
CA LEU A 8 23.88 -0.30 -2.85
C LEU A 8 24.15 0.34 -4.21
N VAL A 9 23.72 -0.30 -5.29
CA VAL A 9 23.93 0.16 -6.66
C VAL A 9 22.70 0.87 -7.21
N ALA A 10 22.91 1.94 -7.97
CA ALA A 10 21.83 2.71 -8.58
C ALA A 10 21.08 1.90 -9.66
N PRO A 11 19.77 2.17 -9.87
CA PRO A 11 19.05 1.63 -11.03
C PRO A 11 19.59 2.25 -12.33
N HIS A 12 19.74 1.46 -13.39
CA HIS A 12 20.36 1.91 -14.64
C HIS A 12 19.36 2.31 -15.72
N SER A 13 18.33 1.50 -15.96
CA SER A 13 17.33 1.72 -17.01
C SER A 13 15.92 1.57 -16.47
N LEU A 14 14.94 2.23 -17.08
CA LEU A 14 13.53 2.12 -16.74
C LEU A 14 12.70 1.78 -17.98
N GLY A 15 12.00 0.65 -17.92
CA GLY A 15 10.86 0.32 -18.76
C GLY A 15 9.56 0.65 -18.03
N ALA A 16 8.60 1.22 -18.74
CA ALA A 16 7.28 1.53 -18.24
C ALA A 16 6.26 1.16 -19.31
N ALA A 17 5.26 0.36 -18.96
CA ALA A 17 4.22 -0.09 -19.87
C ALA A 17 2.84 0.19 -19.26
N ALA A 18 1.91 0.67 -20.10
CA ALA A 18 0.52 0.79 -19.69
C ALA A 18 -0.05 -0.61 -19.45
N ALA A 19 -0.71 -0.79 -18.31
CA ALA A 19 -1.38 -2.04 -17.99
C ALA A 19 -2.72 -1.80 -17.30
N HIS A 20 -3.56 -2.82 -17.27
CA HIS A 20 -4.83 -2.83 -16.55
C HIS A 20 -5.05 -4.14 -15.82
N ARG A 21 -5.77 -4.07 -14.70
CA ARG A 21 -6.20 -5.22 -13.92
C ARG A 21 -7.63 -5.02 -13.43
N THR A 22 -8.27 -6.09 -12.99
CA THR A 22 -9.64 -6.04 -12.47
C THR A 22 -9.63 -6.37 -10.99
N ASP A 23 -10.29 -5.52 -10.21
CA ASP A 23 -10.69 -5.82 -8.84
C ASP A 23 -12.21 -6.06 -8.89
N GLY A 24 -12.61 -7.32 -9.07
CA GLY A 24 -14.01 -7.66 -9.37
C GLY A 24 -14.49 -6.94 -10.65
N ASP A 25 -15.59 -6.20 -10.55
CA ASP A 25 -16.16 -5.43 -11.67
C ASP A 25 -15.43 -4.11 -11.94
N THR A 26 -14.45 -3.73 -11.13
CA THR A 26 -13.70 -2.47 -11.28
C THR A 26 -12.43 -2.70 -12.09
N THR A 27 -12.32 -2.09 -13.26
CA THR A 27 -11.04 -2.06 -14.00
C THR A 27 -10.16 -0.92 -13.50
N LEU A 28 -8.96 -1.24 -13.07
CA LEU A 28 -7.93 -0.29 -12.68
C LEU A 28 -6.85 -0.26 -13.75
N TYR A 29 -6.53 0.94 -14.22
CA TYR A 29 -5.42 1.21 -15.11
C TYR A 29 -4.21 1.66 -14.33
N GLY A 30 -3.04 1.49 -14.92
CA GLY A 30 -1.79 1.85 -14.27
C GLY A 30 -0.58 1.67 -15.15
N VAL A 31 0.57 1.83 -14.52
CA VAL A 31 1.88 1.66 -15.15
C VAL A 31 2.60 0.50 -14.50
N GLN A 32 2.96 -0.49 -15.32
CA GLN A 32 3.93 -1.51 -14.92
C GLN A 32 5.34 -0.97 -15.12
N LEU A 33 6.07 -0.82 -14.02
CA LEU A 33 7.47 -0.41 -14.03
C LEU A 33 8.39 -1.63 -13.91
N GLN A 34 9.47 -1.61 -14.69
CA GLN A 34 10.56 -2.57 -14.62
C GLN A 34 11.89 -1.84 -14.85
N TRP A 35 12.89 -2.03 -13.98
CA TRP A 35 14.19 -1.38 -14.15
C TRP A 35 15.34 -2.39 -14.09
N THR A 36 16.54 -2.01 -14.49
CA THR A 36 17.74 -2.85 -14.27
C THR A 36 18.56 -2.32 -13.10
N VAL A 37 19.19 -3.21 -12.33
CA VAL A 37 19.99 -2.86 -11.14
C VAL A 37 21.04 -3.94 -10.89
N GLY A 38 22.30 -3.56 -10.66
CA GLY A 38 23.41 -4.51 -10.59
C GLY A 38 23.47 -5.44 -11.82
N ASP A 39 23.61 -6.75 -11.60
CA ASP A 39 23.55 -7.76 -12.66
C ASP A 39 22.10 -8.16 -13.05
N ASN A 40 21.09 -7.64 -12.34
CA ASN A 40 19.69 -7.92 -12.64
C ASN A 40 19.22 -7.17 -13.89
N ARG A 41 19.37 -7.85 -15.03
CA ARG A 41 18.95 -7.36 -16.35
C ARG A 41 17.69 -8.02 -16.89
N GLY A 42 17.25 -9.16 -16.33
CA GLY A 42 16.14 -9.97 -16.84
C GLY A 42 15.39 -10.71 -15.73
N GLY A 43 14.16 -11.17 -16.01
CA GLY A 43 13.37 -11.96 -15.07
C GLY A 43 13.58 -13.48 -15.19
N GLU A 44 14.36 -13.94 -16.16
CA GLU A 44 14.55 -15.36 -16.42
C GLU A 44 15.39 -16.06 -15.34
N TRP A 45 15.24 -17.38 -15.24
CA TRP A 45 16.14 -18.24 -14.46
C TRP A 45 17.40 -18.53 -15.28
N PRO A 46 18.61 -18.59 -14.68
CA PRO A 46 18.90 -18.51 -13.24
C PRO A 46 18.83 -17.07 -12.67
N PRO A 47 18.80 -16.91 -11.34
CA PRO A 47 18.86 -15.59 -10.70
C PRO A 47 20.13 -14.83 -11.15
N PRO A 48 20.15 -13.49 -11.03
CA PRO A 48 21.33 -12.68 -11.30
C PRO A 48 22.57 -13.17 -10.54
N SER A 49 23.77 -13.00 -11.12
CA SER A 49 25.02 -13.46 -10.51
C SER A 49 25.32 -12.82 -9.16
N ASP A 50 24.82 -11.61 -8.92
CA ASP A 50 24.94 -10.86 -7.67
C ASP A 50 23.72 -11.02 -6.74
N TRP A 51 22.79 -11.95 -7.01
CA TRP A 51 21.57 -12.15 -6.22
C TRP A 51 21.83 -12.47 -4.75
N ASN A 52 22.95 -13.14 -4.45
CA ASN A 52 23.47 -13.36 -3.10
C ASN A 52 22.39 -13.84 -2.10
N ASP A 53 21.67 -14.91 -2.48
CA ASP A 53 20.60 -15.52 -1.67
C ASP A 53 19.54 -14.51 -1.18
N GLY A 54 19.16 -13.54 -2.03
CA GLY A 54 18.19 -12.50 -1.69
C GLY A 54 18.76 -11.26 -1.03
N ARG A 55 20.09 -11.19 -0.92
CA ARG A 55 20.81 -10.03 -0.37
C ARG A 55 21.70 -9.37 -1.44
N PRO A 56 21.17 -9.09 -2.64
CA PRO A 56 21.94 -8.35 -3.63
C PRO A 56 22.16 -6.92 -3.15
N PRO A 57 23.12 -6.17 -3.73
CA PRO A 57 23.32 -4.76 -3.45
C PRO A 57 22.22 -3.86 -4.06
N TYR A 58 20.95 -4.27 -4.06
CA TYR A 58 19.88 -3.51 -4.70
C TYR A 58 19.17 -2.60 -3.69
N PRO A 59 18.76 -1.38 -4.09
CA PRO A 59 17.97 -0.51 -3.24
C PRO A 59 16.60 -1.09 -2.92
N HIS A 60 16.14 -0.83 -1.69
CA HIS A 60 14.80 -1.15 -1.22
C HIS A 60 13.84 0.03 -1.31
N HIS A 61 14.35 1.26 -1.34
CA HIS A 61 13.53 2.47 -1.32
C HIS A 61 13.68 3.26 -2.61
N TYR A 62 12.55 3.62 -3.21
CA TYR A 62 12.48 4.34 -4.47
C TYR A 62 11.50 5.51 -4.37
N GLU A 63 11.70 6.48 -5.25
CA GLU A 63 10.66 7.43 -5.63
C GLU A 63 10.26 7.18 -7.08
N VAL A 64 8.96 7.21 -7.34
CA VAL A 64 8.39 7.26 -8.69
C VAL A 64 7.83 8.67 -8.90
N TRP A 65 8.30 9.35 -9.94
CA TRP A 65 7.77 10.64 -10.36
C TRP A 65 7.05 10.49 -11.69
N ILE A 66 5.84 11.06 -11.75
CA ILE A 66 5.01 11.07 -12.95
C ILE A 66 4.74 12.53 -13.34
N ASP A 67 4.82 12.81 -14.65
CA ASP A 67 4.60 14.11 -15.28
C ASP A 67 5.39 15.23 -14.63
N GLY A 68 6.72 15.04 -14.57
CA GLY A 68 7.62 16.02 -13.96
C GLY A 68 7.51 16.11 -12.43
N GLY A 69 6.84 15.16 -11.79
CA GLY A 69 6.62 15.13 -10.33
C GLY A 69 5.33 15.79 -9.88
N ALA A 70 4.37 16.00 -10.80
CA ALA A 70 3.00 16.37 -10.44
C ALA A 70 2.34 15.28 -9.57
N ILE A 71 2.68 14.02 -9.82
CA ILE A 71 2.39 12.87 -8.96
C ILE A 71 3.71 12.29 -8.51
N LYS A 72 3.80 11.99 -7.21
CA LYS A 72 4.97 11.37 -6.57
C LYS A 72 4.49 10.20 -5.73
N GLN A 73 5.25 9.12 -5.76
CA GLN A 73 5.02 7.96 -4.92
C GLN A 73 6.33 7.53 -4.27
N THR A 74 6.32 7.37 -2.96
CA THR A 74 7.35 6.63 -2.22
C THR A 74 7.08 5.13 -2.35
N VAL A 75 8.12 4.35 -2.64
CA VAL A 75 8.01 2.92 -2.81
C VAL A 75 9.07 2.22 -1.97
N GLY A 76 8.62 1.41 -1.01
CA GLY A 76 9.46 0.43 -0.31
C GLY A 76 9.21 -0.96 -0.84
N LEU A 77 10.28 -1.64 -1.24
CA LEU A 77 10.25 -2.99 -1.77
C LEU A 77 10.86 -3.96 -0.78
N HIS A 78 10.19 -5.10 -0.64
CA HIS A 78 10.72 -6.28 -0.01
C HIS A 78 10.53 -7.46 -0.96
N TRP A 79 11.51 -8.34 -0.97
CA TRP A 79 11.52 -9.51 -1.83
C TRP A 79 12.01 -10.73 -1.05
N PRO A 80 11.51 -11.94 -1.37
CA PRO A 80 12.06 -13.17 -0.82
C PRO A 80 13.44 -13.44 -1.43
N GLY A 81 14.28 -14.27 -0.78
CA GLY A 81 15.55 -14.69 -1.36
C GLY A 81 15.47 -15.81 -2.39
N TRP A 82 14.29 -16.42 -2.54
CA TRP A 82 13.97 -17.48 -3.49
C TRP A 82 13.12 -16.95 -4.65
N ALA A 83 12.86 -17.79 -5.67
CA ALA A 83 12.15 -17.40 -6.89
C ALA A 83 10.67 -17.04 -6.66
N PRO A 84 10.16 -15.85 -7.06
CA PRO A 84 10.71 -14.95 -8.07
C PRO A 84 11.31 -13.66 -7.48
N GLY A 85 12.01 -13.72 -6.34
CA GLY A 85 12.48 -12.56 -5.60
C GLY A 85 13.27 -11.53 -6.40
N TRP A 86 14.15 -11.97 -7.32
CA TRP A 86 14.90 -11.05 -8.18
C TRP A 86 14.00 -10.33 -9.19
N GLN A 87 12.85 -10.89 -9.54
CA GLN A 87 11.86 -10.18 -10.37
C GLN A 87 11.15 -9.11 -9.54
N LEU A 88 10.77 -9.44 -8.30
CA LEU A 88 10.13 -8.51 -7.37
C LEU A 88 11.04 -7.33 -6.98
N ALA A 89 12.36 -7.56 -6.91
CA ALA A 89 13.35 -6.53 -6.58
C ALA A 89 13.51 -5.42 -7.63
N ARG A 90 12.88 -5.55 -8.80
CA ARG A 90 13.10 -4.66 -9.95
C ARG A 90 11.81 -4.19 -10.63
N THR A 91 10.68 -4.38 -9.98
CA THR A 91 9.37 -4.18 -10.59
C THR A 91 8.43 -3.50 -9.62
N HIS A 92 7.54 -2.66 -10.14
CA HIS A 92 6.52 -2.01 -9.32
C HIS A 92 5.29 -1.66 -10.15
N TRP A 93 4.12 -1.76 -9.53
CA TRP A 93 2.85 -1.35 -10.12
C TRP A 93 2.42 0.00 -9.57
N VAL A 94 2.15 0.94 -10.47
CA VAL A 94 1.54 2.22 -10.12
C VAL A 94 0.10 2.25 -10.58
N CYS A 95 -0.84 2.19 -9.64
CA CYS A 95 -2.27 2.34 -9.94
C CYS A 95 -2.58 3.81 -10.29
N LEU A 96 -3.20 4.05 -11.45
CA LEU A 96 -3.65 5.37 -11.90
C LEU A 96 -5.17 5.56 -11.74
N GLY A 97 -5.90 4.52 -11.32
CA GLY A 97 -7.34 4.56 -11.07
C GLY A 97 -8.17 4.03 -12.24
N THR A 98 -9.45 4.40 -12.26
CA THR A 98 -10.44 3.92 -13.24
C THR A 98 -10.52 4.78 -14.50
N ASP A 99 -10.10 6.04 -14.41
CA ASP A 99 -10.17 7.03 -15.50
C ASP A 99 -8.86 7.84 -15.60
N PRO A 100 -7.76 7.20 -16.06
CA PRO A 100 -6.47 7.86 -16.18
C PRO A 100 -6.41 8.80 -17.40
N ALA A 101 -5.45 9.73 -17.36
CA ALA A 101 -5.07 10.52 -18.53
C ALA A 101 -4.50 9.63 -19.66
N PRO A 102 -4.55 10.06 -20.93
CA PRO A 102 -4.15 9.22 -22.07
C PRO A 102 -2.63 8.97 -22.18
N GLU A 103 -1.81 9.86 -21.61
CA GLU A 103 -0.34 9.77 -21.64
C GLU A 103 0.24 10.21 -20.29
N TYR A 104 1.31 9.55 -19.88
CA TYR A 104 2.12 9.92 -18.73
C TYR A 104 3.61 9.84 -19.06
N ARG A 105 4.43 10.55 -18.27
CA ARG A 105 5.88 10.45 -18.29
C ARG A 105 6.41 10.03 -16.93
N VAL A 106 7.15 8.93 -16.86
CA VAL A 106 7.58 8.33 -15.60
C VAL A 106 9.10 8.25 -15.51
N LYS A 107 9.64 8.53 -14.33
CA LYS A 107 11.04 8.30 -13.97
C LYS A 107 11.15 7.84 -12.52
N ILE A 108 12.23 7.13 -12.20
CA ILE A 108 12.48 6.67 -10.84
C ILE A 108 13.85 7.13 -10.34
N ARG A 109 14.02 7.16 -9.02
CA ARG A 109 15.32 7.21 -8.36
C ARG A 109 15.30 6.34 -7.12
N ALA A 110 16.46 5.97 -6.61
CA ALA A 110 16.58 5.07 -5.47
C ALA A 110 17.36 5.72 -4.31
N ARG A 111 17.08 5.27 -3.09
CA ARG A 111 17.85 5.65 -1.90
C ARG A 111 18.96 4.62 -1.65
N LEU A 112 20.18 5.09 -1.55
CA LEU A 112 21.36 4.26 -1.30
C LEU A 112 21.61 4.04 0.19
N GLY A 113 22.58 3.18 0.52
CA GLY A 113 22.87 2.77 1.90
C GLY A 113 23.44 3.88 2.79
N ASP A 114 23.96 4.95 2.18
CA ASP A 114 24.39 6.17 2.86
C ASP A 114 23.24 7.19 3.07
N GLY A 115 22.03 6.83 2.63
CA GLY A 115 20.83 7.66 2.72
C GLY A 115 20.67 8.67 1.58
N MET A 116 21.63 8.79 0.67
CA MET A 116 21.54 9.69 -0.48
C MET A 116 20.61 9.12 -1.57
N TRP A 117 19.95 10.03 -2.27
CA TRP A 117 19.15 9.69 -3.45
C TRP A 117 20.04 9.69 -4.69
N THR A 118 19.89 8.68 -5.55
CA THR A 118 20.50 8.67 -6.88
C THR A 118 19.94 9.80 -7.75
N ASP A 119 20.63 10.10 -8.85
CA ASP A 119 19.98 10.80 -9.96
C ASP A 119 18.77 9.99 -10.45
N PHE A 120 17.82 10.68 -11.09
CA PHE A 120 16.72 10.03 -11.75
C PHE A 120 17.20 9.23 -12.97
N THR A 121 16.53 8.11 -13.24
CA THR A 121 16.60 7.46 -14.54
C THR A 121 16.15 8.40 -15.64
N ASN A 122 16.40 8.02 -16.89
CA ASN A 122 15.72 8.62 -18.03
C ASN A 122 14.20 8.53 -17.84
N GLU A 123 13.50 9.54 -18.37
CA GLU A 123 12.06 9.60 -18.36
C GLU A 123 11.48 8.77 -19.53
N THR A 124 10.48 7.96 -19.22
CA THR A 124 9.82 7.04 -20.16
C THR A 124 8.37 7.45 -20.35
N ALA A 125 7.94 7.59 -21.61
CA ALA A 125 6.54 7.87 -21.95
C ALA A 125 5.69 6.60 -21.86
N VAL A 126 4.45 6.74 -21.41
CA VAL A 126 3.48 5.66 -21.27
C VAL A 126 2.17 6.10 -21.92
N HIS A 127 1.68 5.32 -22.89
CA HIS A 127 0.44 5.61 -23.61
C HIS A 127 -0.66 4.63 -23.18
N LEU A 128 -1.75 5.13 -22.59
CA LEU A 128 -2.82 4.27 -22.05
C LEU A 128 -3.62 3.54 -23.13
N ALA A 129 -3.59 4.03 -24.37
CA ALA A 129 -4.15 3.34 -25.53
C ALA A 129 -3.46 1.98 -25.80
N GLU A 130 -2.24 1.77 -25.29
CA GLU A 130 -1.47 0.54 -25.43
C GLU A 130 -1.65 -0.41 -24.24
N SER A 131 -2.61 -0.12 -23.35
CA SER A 131 -2.81 -0.87 -22.11
C SER A 131 -3.09 -2.35 -22.38
N GLY A 132 -2.18 -3.21 -21.89
CA GLY A 132 -2.36 -4.66 -21.85
C GLY A 132 -2.76 -5.17 -20.48
N PRO A 133 -3.09 -6.46 -20.33
CA PRO A 133 -3.32 -7.06 -19.03
C PRO A 133 -2.09 -6.90 -18.12
N TYR A 134 -2.32 -6.63 -16.84
CA TYR A 134 -1.27 -6.53 -15.83
C TYR A 134 -0.47 -7.84 -15.77
N PRO A 135 0.86 -7.80 -15.98
CA PRO A 135 1.69 -8.99 -15.93
C PRO A 135 1.88 -9.41 -14.46
N SER A 136 0.95 -10.23 -13.98
CA SER A 136 0.94 -10.74 -12.61
C SER A 136 2.21 -11.54 -12.32
N LEU A 137 2.97 -11.09 -11.32
CA LEU A 137 4.04 -11.89 -10.73
C LEU A 137 3.46 -12.62 -9.52
N ALA A 138 3.23 -13.92 -9.68
CA ALA A 138 2.76 -14.76 -8.58
C ALA A 138 3.97 -15.15 -7.70
N PRO A 139 4.01 -14.77 -6.43
CA PRO A 139 5.03 -15.27 -5.51
C PRO A 139 4.84 -16.79 -5.32
N ASP A 140 5.92 -17.57 -5.37
CA ASP A 140 5.85 -19.01 -5.14
C ASP A 140 5.34 -19.30 -3.72
N GLN A 141 4.12 -19.84 -3.63
CA GLN A 141 3.47 -20.16 -2.37
C GLN A 141 3.99 -21.47 -1.76
N SER A 142 4.62 -22.34 -2.56
CA SER A 142 5.11 -23.66 -2.14
C SER A 142 6.45 -23.60 -1.39
N ALA A 143 7.19 -22.51 -1.54
CA ALA A 143 8.43 -22.23 -0.81
C ALA A 143 8.19 -21.72 0.63
N ARG A 144 6.92 -21.57 1.05
CA ARG A 144 6.55 -21.36 2.45
C ARG A 144 6.87 -22.63 3.24
N GLY A 145 8.09 -22.75 3.74
CA GLY A 145 8.37 -23.74 4.79
C GLY A 145 7.35 -23.59 5.90
N ASP A 146 6.80 -24.71 6.38
CA ASP A 146 5.74 -24.88 7.38
C ASP A 146 6.09 -24.31 8.79
N GLY A 147 6.71 -23.14 8.86
CA GLY A 147 7.47 -22.66 10.01
C GLY A 147 6.98 -21.35 10.63
N ILE A 148 5.84 -20.80 10.20
CA ILE A 148 5.14 -19.80 11.00
C ILE A 148 3.68 -20.22 11.13
N GLY A 149 3.45 -21.22 11.99
CA GLY A 149 2.14 -21.42 12.58
C GLY A 149 1.79 -20.18 13.40
N VAL A 150 1.12 -19.20 12.79
CA VAL A 150 0.38 -18.19 13.52
C VAL A 150 -1.10 -18.51 13.39
N SER A 151 -1.54 -19.48 14.18
CA SER A 151 -2.93 -19.55 14.63
C SER A 151 -3.20 -18.41 15.63
N GLY A 152 -2.98 -17.17 15.20
CA GLY A 152 -3.02 -15.98 16.03
C GLY A 152 -3.74 -14.85 15.31
N VAL A 153 -4.45 -14.09 16.14
CA VAL A 153 -5.24 -12.89 15.87
C VAL A 153 -4.37 -11.88 15.09
N ARG A 154 -4.65 -11.68 13.79
CA ARG A 154 -3.99 -10.89 12.73
C ARG A 154 -4.33 -9.38 12.65
N HIS A 155 -3.62 -8.39 13.24
CA HIS A 155 -4.30 -7.10 13.49
C HIS A 155 -3.46 -5.84 13.68
N GLY A 156 -4.07 -4.68 13.38
CA GLY A 156 -3.56 -3.36 13.75
C GLY A 156 -4.30 -2.20 13.07
N SER A 157 -3.90 -0.97 13.37
CA SER A 157 -4.40 0.26 12.73
C SER A 157 -3.36 1.38 12.81
N VAL A 158 -3.50 2.42 11.99
CA VAL A 158 -2.60 3.60 12.05
C VAL A 158 -2.75 4.30 13.39
N GLY A 159 -1.68 4.29 14.18
CA GLY A 159 -1.57 4.95 15.47
C GLY A 159 -1.19 6.43 15.36
N HIS A 160 -0.41 6.78 14.33
CA HIS A 160 0.01 8.14 14.07
C HIS A 160 0.05 8.47 12.56
N PRO A 161 -0.68 9.48 12.07
CA PRO A 161 -1.75 10.19 12.77
C PRO A 161 -2.87 9.21 13.12
N ALA A 162 -3.37 9.29 14.35
CA ALA A 162 -4.35 8.32 14.88
C ALA A 162 -5.60 8.20 14.00
N SER A 163 -5.94 6.96 13.65
CA SER A 163 -7.10 6.61 12.83
C SER A 163 -8.43 6.81 13.56
N ARG A 164 -9.53 6.84 12.82
CA ARG A 164 -10.90 6.87 13.39
C ARG A 164 -11.15 5.70 14.32
N ALA A 165 -10.68 4.50 13.96
CA ALA A 165 -10.82 3.31 14.79
C ALA A 165 -10.01 3.45 16.08
N VAL A 166 -8.77 3.92 16.00
CA VAL A 166 -7.95 4.23 17.17
C VAL A 166 -8.64 5.27 18.06
N ARG A 167 -9.04 6.42 17.50
CA ARG A 167 -9.65 7.53 18.24
C ARG A 167 -10.98 7.13 18.87
N ALA A 168 -11.90 6.60 18.07
CA ALA A 168 -13.23 6.27 18.55
C ALA A 168 -13.25 5.02 19.43
N ILE A 169 -12.55 3.96 19.05
CA ILE A 169 -12.71 2.66 19.71
C ILE A 169 -11.65 2.45 20.78
N ARG A 170 -10.36 2.54 20.43
CA ARG A 170 -9.24 2.28 21.37
C ARG A 170 -9.16 3.35 22.46
N ASP A 171 -9.06 4.60 22.04
CA ASP A 171 -8.76 5.75 22.91
C ASP A 171 -10.04 6.36 23.50
N ARG A 172 -11.21 5.94 22.99
CA ARG A 172 -12.55 6.40 23.40
C ARG A 172 -12.64 7.92 23.46
N GLU A 173 -12.09 8.60 22.44
CA GLU A 173 -12.05 10.05 22.34
C GLU A 173 -13.47 10.65 22.58
N PRO A 174 -13.60 11.72 23.38
CA PRO A 174 -14.90 12.19 23.86
C PRO A 174 -15.69 12.99 22.83
N ALA A 175 -15.10 13.31 21.66
CA ALA A 175 -15.76 14.03 20.58
C ALA A 175 -17.11 13.39 20.21
N ASP A 176 -18.12 14.22 19.90
CA ASP A 176 -19.49 13.77 19.64
C ASP A 176 -19.57 12.73 18.53
N ILE A 177 -18.81 12.92 17.45
CA ILE A 177 -18.77 11.98 16.34
C ILE A 177 -18.15 10.63 16.74
N CYS A 178 -17.11 10.63 17.59
CA CYS A 178 -16.53 9.40 18.12
C CYS A 178 -17.50 8.65 19.05
N ARG A 179 -18.29 9.38 19.86
CA ARG A 179 -19.36 8.79 20.68
C ARG A 179 -20.43 8.13 19.80
N ARG A 180 -20.95 8.86 18.81
CA ARG A 180 -21.96 8.38 17.87
C ARG A 180 -21.45 7.19 17.05
N ALA A 181 -20.18 7.22 16.63
CA ALA A 181 -19.56 6.10 15.93
C ALA A 181 -19.60 4.82 16.79
N ARG A 182 -19.23 4.92 18.08
CA ARG A 182 -19.31 3.79 19.01
C ARG A 182 -20.74 3.30 19.25
N GLU A 183 -21.72 4.18 19.23
CA GLU A 183 -23.15 3.81 19.38
C GLU A 183 -23.69 3.06 18.16
N LEU A 184 -23.16 3.35 16.96
CA LEU A 184 -23.54 2.70 15.72
C LEU A 184 -22.75 1.40 15.45
N ASN A 185 -21.50 1.33 15.89
CA ASN A 185 -20.68 0.14 15.74
C ASN A 185 -21.24 -1.01 16.57
N THR A 186 -21.21 -2.21 16.01
CA THR A 186 -21.43 -3.45 16.77
C THR A 186 -20.11 -4.12 17.17
N SER A 187 -18.99 -3.77 16.50
CA SER A 187 -17.64 -4.18 16.88
C SER A 187 -16.94 -3.10 17.72
N THR A 188 -16.14 -3.55 18.67
CA THR A 188 -15.25 -2.71 19.49
C THR A 188 -13.78 -3.04 19.24
N THR A 189 -13.46 -3.70 18.13
CA THR A 189 -12.11 -4.17 17.83
C THR A 189 -11.41 -3.18 16.89
N TRP A 190 -10.72 -2.19 17.46
CA TRP A 190 -10.08 -1.09 16.71
C TRP A 190 -9.04 -1.57 15.70
N GLN A 191 -8.46 -2.75 15.96
CA GLN A 191 -7.39 -3.37 15.19
C GLN A 191 -7.90 -4.32 14.07
N GLU A 192 -9.21 -4.39 13.85
CA GLU A 192 -9.91 -5.33 12.95
C GLU A 192 -10.84 -4.64 11.94
N VAL A 193 -10.54 -3.42 11.52
CA VAL A 193 -11.35 -2.76 10.49
C VAL A 193 -11.04 -3.36 9.13
N MET A 194 -11.85 -4.33 8.73
CA MET A 194 -11.69 -5.18 7.53
C MET A 194 -13.06 -5.59 6.99
N PRO A 195 -13.19 -6.00 5.70
CA PRO A 195 -14.44 -6.54 5.20
C PRO A 195 -14.89 -7.78 5.99
N PRO A 196 -16.20 -8.12 6.00
CA PRO A 196 -16.67 -9.32 6.65
C PRO A 196 -15.93 -10.57 6.14
N ALA A 197 -15.50 -11.46 7.04
CA ALA A 197 -14.77 -12.68 6.66
C ALA A 197 -15.54 -13.52 5.63
N ALA A 198 -16.86 -13.63 5.78
CA ALA A 198 -17.73 -14.32 4.82
C ALA A 198 -17.69 -13.69 3.41
N ALA A 199 -17.55 -12.36 3.31
CA ALA A 199 -17.42 -11.68 2.03
C ALA A 199 -16.06 -11.97 1.38
N MET A 200 -14.97 -11.96 2.16
CA MET A 200 -13.65 -12.32 1.65
C MET A 200 -13.54 -13.79 1.25
N ILE A 201 -14.20 -14.71 1.95
CA ILE A 201 -14.26 -16.12 1.54
C ILE A 201 -15.04 -16.27 0.23
N ALA A 202 -16.16 -15.54 0.08
CA ALA A 202 -16.98 -15.61 -1.12
C ALA A 202 -16.30 -15.01 -2.36
N ASP A 203 -15.52 -13.93 -2.17
CA ASP A 203 -14.79 -13.25 -3.24
C ASP A 203 -13.36 -12.88 -2.76
N PRO A 204 -12.39 -13.82 -2.80
CA PRO A 204 -11.06 -13.69 -2.23
C PRO A 204 -10.35 -12.36 -2.57
N PRO A 205 -9.92 -11.54 -1.59
CA PRO A 205 -9.15 -10.33 -1.88
C PRO A 205 -7.77 -10.64 -2.45
N TRP A 206 -7.21 -11.83 -2.22
CA TRP A 206 -5.96 -12.24 -2.83
C TRP A 206 -6.21 -13.19 -4.01
N ASN A 207 -5.81 -12.79 -5.21
CA ASN A 207 -6.05 -13.56 -6.43
C ASN A 207 -4.91 -14.51 -6.82
N GLY A 208 -3.87 -14.62 -5.98
CA GLY A 208 -2.66 -15.39 -6.26
C GLY A 208 -1.45 -14.54 -6.62
N SER A 209 -1.64 -13.26 -6.97
CA SER A 209 -0.54 -12.34 -7.31
C SER A 209 -0.64 -10.97 -6.65
N TYR A 210 -1.84 -10.41 -6.53
CA TYR A 210 -2.03 -9.08 -5.93
C TYR A 210 -3.33 -9.00 -5.12
N LEU A 211 -3.40 -7.94 -4.31
CA LEU A 211 -4.56 -7.61 -3.49
C LEU A 211 -5.60 -6.84 -4.32
N GLU A 212 -6.78 -7.43 -4.50
CA GLU A 212 -7.97 -6.87 -5.14
C GLU A 212 -8.90 -6.23 -4.10
N TYR A 213 -8.44 -5.18 -3.42
CA TYR A 213 -9.21 -4.57 -2.34
C TYR A 213 -10.40 -3.73 -2.86
N ARG A 214 -10.35 -3.16 -4.07
CA ARG A 214 -11.38 -2.19 -4.51
C ARG A 214 -12.78 -2.78 -4.61
N LYS A 215 -12.89 -4.08 -4.90
CA LYS A 215 -14.18 -4.79 -5.05
C LYS A 215 -15.02 -4.90 -3.78
N PHE A 216 -14.47 -4.58 -2.61
CA PHE A 216 -15.17 -4.65 -1.34
C PHE A 216 -15.89 -3.37 -0.92
N PHE A 217 -15.68 -2.27 -1.65
CA PHE A 217 -16.22 -0.96 -1.26
C PHE A 217 -17.40 -0.56 -2.12
N ARG A 218 -18.40 0.06 -1.51
CA ARG A 218 -19.63 0.56 -2.13
C ARG A 218 -19.94 1.97 -1.58
N GLY A 219 -19.62 2.99 -2.37
CA GLY A 219 -19.92 4.37 -2.00
C GLY A 219 -19.05 4.87 -0.85
N GLY A 220 -19.67 5.32 0.25
CA GLY A 220 -19.04 6.03 1.37
C GLY A 220 -18.55 5.14 2.52
N ASP A 221 -18.19 3.88 2.24
CA ASP A 221 -17.87 2.84 3.21
C ASP A 221 -16.37 2.55 3.35
N VAL A 222 -15.54 3.54 2.98
CA VAL A 222 -14.08 3.40 3.04
C VAL A 222 -13.62 3.20 4.48
N ALA A 223 -14.17 3.93 5.44
CA ALA A 223 -13.68 3.93 6.82
C ALA A 223 -14.10 2.69 7.62
N SER A 224 -15.18 2.01 7.22
CA SER A 224 -15.60 0.71 7.77
C SER A 224 -15.07 -0.49 7.00
N ALA A 225 -14.37 -0.28 5.87
CA ALA A 225 -14.00 -1.34 4.94
C ALA A 225 -15.21 -2.15 4.40
N GLY A 226 -16.36 -1.49 4.21
CA GLY A 226 -17.61 -2.15 3.81
C GLY A 226 -18.20 -3.08 4.87
N ASN A 227 -17.72 -3.04 6.12
CA ASN A 227 -18.17 -3.92 7.18
C ASN A 227 -19.20 -3.23 8.09
N PRO A 228 -20.46 -3.72 8.12
CA PRO A 228 -21.51 -3.12 8.94
C PRO A 228 -21.18 -3.06 10.44
N ALA A 229 -20.29 -3.93 10.94
CA ALA A 229 -19.88 -3.90 12.34
C ALA A 229 -19.12 -2.62 12.73
N PHE A 230 -18.57 -1.91 11.74
CA PHE A 230 -17.82 -0.67 11.88
C PHE A 230 -18.52 0.53 11.21
N ALA A 231 -19.82 0.43 10.90
CA ALA A 231 -20.56 1.46 10.15
C ALA A 231 -20.52 2.86 10.77
N GLY A 232 -20.30 2.98 12.08
CA GLY A 232 -20.10 4.25 12.76
C GLY A 232 -18.83 4.99 12.34
N LEU A 233 -17.81 4.30 11.82
CA LEU A 233 -16.59 4.92 11.31
C LEU A 233 -16.82 5.69 9.99
N ASP A 234 -17.90 5.39 9.26
CA ASP A 234 -18.29 6.05 8.02
C ASP A 234 -19.08 7.36 8.23
N LEU A 235 -19.36 7.74 9.48
CA LEU A 235 -20.06 8.99 9.78
C LEU A 235 -19.37 10.19 9.11
N ALA A 236 -20.15 10.99 8.39
CA ALA A 236 -19.70 12.27 7.85
C ALA A 236 -19.66 13.33 8.95
N GLY A 237 -18.65 14.21 8.93
CA GLY A 237 -18.54 15.34 9.84
C GLY A 237 -17.15 15.53 10.46
N ASP A 238 -17.13 16.23 11.60
CA ASP A 238 -15.93 16.77 12.22
C ASP A 238 -15.21 15.73 13.10
N TRP A 239 -14.61 14.73 12.46
CA TRP A 239 -13.67 13.83 13.13
C TRP A 239 -12.48 14.59 13.72
N PRO A 240 -11.96 14.21 14.90
CA PRO A 240 -10.76 14.82 15.45
C PRO A 240 -9.55 14.64 14.51
N THR A 241 -8.74 15.70 14.35
CA THR A 241 -7.63 15.69 13.38
C THR A 241 -6.27 15.73 14.03
N THR A 242 -5.28 15.13 13.37
CA THR A 242 -3.86 15.42 13.62
C THR A 242 -3.38 16.52 12.67
N ALA A 243 -2.61 17.50 13.15
CA ALA A 243 -2.02 18.53 12.30
C ALA A 243 -0.84 17.95 11.50
N LEU A 244 -0.82 18.18 10.19
CA LEU A 244 0.28 17.82 9.30
C LEU A 244 0.87 19.09 8.66
N PRO A 245 2.17 19.09 8.31
CA PRO A 245 2.76 20.24 7.63
C PRO A 245 2.31 20.26 6.16
N ALA A 246 1.84 21.42 5.67
CA ALA A 246 1.43 21.58 4.26
C ALA A 246 2.55 21.27 3.25
N ALA A 247 3.81 21.53 3.61
CA ALA A 247 4.97 21.44 2.73
C ALA A 247 6.10 20.56 3.28
N ALA A 248 5.77 19.53 4.05
CA ALA A 248 6.79 18.58 4.53
C ALA A 248 7.43 17.85 3.34
N ARG A 249 8.76 17.79 3.31
CA ARG A 249 9.47 16.93 2.36
C ARG A 249 9.30 15.45 2.72
N GLU A 250 9.37 15.15 4.02
CA GLU A 250 9.19 13.81 4.55
C GLU A 250 8.15 13.83 5.68
N TYR A 251 7.45 12.70 5.87
CA TYR A 251 6.56 12.50 7.01
C TYR A 251 6.48 11.02 7.38
N THR A 252 6.53 10.74 8.67
CA THR A 252 6.51 9.38 9.21
C THR A 252 5.15 9.04 9.82
N PHE A 253 4.57 7.94 9.35
CA PHE A 253 3.34 7.34 9.82
C PHE A 253 3.66 6.17 10.76
N GLY A 254 3.04 6.13 11.93
CA GLY A 254 3.16 5.03 12.88
C GLY A 254 1.97 4.08 12.79
N TYR A 255 2.23 2.78 12.70
CA TYR A 255 1.21 1.74 12.68
C TYR A 255 1.28 0.89 13.95
N ASP A 256 0.16 0.77 14.65
CA ASP A 256 0.06 0.00 15.88
C ASP A 256 -0.42 -1.41 15.55
N TYR A 257 0.49 -2.37 15.56
CA TYR A 257 0.19 -3.79 15.37
C TYR A 257 -0.10 -4.48 16.70
N THR A 258 -1.07 -5.37 16.70
CA THR A 258 -1.21 -6.39 17.75
C THR A 258 -0.84 -7.78 17.24
N ALA A 259 -0.72 -7.96 15.91
CA ALA A 259 0.02 -9.04 15.29
C ALA A 259 0.55 -8.62 13.92
N HIS A 260 1.81 -8.99 13.63
CA HIS A 260 2.48 -8.60 12.41
C HIS A 260 2.24 -9.62 11.30
N HIS A 261 1.89 -9.13 10.11
CA HIS A 261 1.96 -9.87 8.87
C HIS A 261 3.02 -9.31 7.97
N VAL A 262 4.02 -10.16 7.72
CA VAL A 262 5.16 -9.80 6.88
C VAL A 262 5.49 -10.92 5.92
N ASP A 263 5.54 -10.58 4.64
CA ASP A 263 6.16 -11.31 3.55
C ASP A 263 5.98 -10.46 2.27
N ALA A 264 6.52 -10.91 1.13
CA ALA A 264 6.44 -10.18 -0.13
C ALA A 264 5.02 -10.07 -0.73
N THR A 265 4.00 -10.65 -0.09
CA THR A 265 2.58 -10.53 -0.48
C THR A 265 1.84 -9.44 0.30
N TRP A 266 2.38 -8.99 1.44
CA TRP A 266 1.76 -7.97 2.26
C TRP A 266 2.23 -6.58 1.87
N THR A 267 1.27 -5.68 1.64
CA THR A 267 1.57 -4.29 1.26
C THR A 267 0.79 -3.32 2.13
N HIS A 268 1.42 -2.20 2.47
CA HIS A 268 0.72 -0.97 2.85
C HIS A 268 0.58 -0.07 1.63
N GLN A 269 -0.62 0.41 1.36
CA GLN A 269 -0.90 1.43 0.35
C GLN A 269 -1.55 2.64 1.02
N TRP A 270 -0.97 3.81 0.84
CA TRP A 270 -1.38 5.04 1.52
C TRP A 270 -1.97 6.03 0.51
N PHE A 271 -3.23 6.39 0.72
CA PHE A 271 -4.00 7.30 -0.11
C PHE A 271 -4.33 8.56 0.67
N ILE A 272 -4.62 9.63 -0.06
CA ILE A 272 -5.10 10.88 0.51
C ILE A 272 -6.27 11.40 -0.32
N THR A 273 -7.20 12.05 0.36
CA THR A 273 -8.29 12.78 -0.32
C THR A 273 -7.78 13.84 -1.30
N LYS A 274 -8.52 14.05 -2.39
CA LYS A 274 -8.31 15.13 -3.37
C LYS A 274 -8.44 16.50 -2.71
N GLN A 275 -7.76 17.50 -3.25
CA GLN A 275 -7.93 18.90 -2.80
C GLN A 275 -9.41 19.32 -2.95
N GLY A 276 -9.98 19.91 -1.90
CA GLY A 276 -11.39 20.33 -1.89
C GLY A 276 -12.39 19.24 -1.45
N TRP A 277 -11.92 18.07 -1.00
CA TRP A 277 -12.78 17.08 -0.33
C TRP A 277 -13.59 17.71 0.80
N ARG A 278 -14.84 17.22 0.94
CA ARG A 278 -15.84 17.76 1.86
C ARG A 278 -16.17 16.73 2.94
N PRO A 279 -15.63 16.87 4.17
CA PRO A 279 -15.84 15.91 5.26
C PRO A 279 -17.32 15.72 5.65
N ASP A 280 -18.17 16.73 5.41
CA ASP A 280 -19.61 16.67 5.63
C ASP A 280 -20.37 15.80 4.61
N ARG A 281 -19.67 15.27 3.59
CA ARG A 281 -20.21 14.36 2.58
C ARG A 281 -19.79 12.90 2.76
N GLY A 282 -19.00 12.61 3.79
CA GLY A 282 -18.44 11.28 4.02
C GLY A 282 -17.16 11.05 3.23
N LEU A 283 -16.69 9.80 3.19
CA LEU A 283 -15.45 9.42 2.52
C LEU A 283 -15.73 8.23 1.60
N SER A 284 -15.56 8.44 0.30
CA SER A 284 -15.64 7.42 -0.74
C SER A 284 -14.31 7.29 -1.47
N TRP A 285 -14.16 6.24 -2.28
CA TRP A 285 -12.98 6.09 -3.13
C TRP A 285 -12.88 7.17 -4.23
N ASP A 286 -14.00 7.75 -4.65
CA ASP A 286 -13.98 8.84 -5.63
C ASP A 286 -13.41 10.14 -5.04
N ASP A 287 -13.38 10.24 -3.70
CA ASP A 287 -12.77 11.37 -2.99
C ASP A 287 -11.25 11.24 -2.86
N LEU A 288 -10.66 10.08 -3.13
CA LEU A 288 -9.23 9.81 -2.97
C LEU A 288 -8.46 10.06 -4.27
N ASP A 289 -7.23 10.55 -4.15
CA ASP A 289 -6.27 10.45 -5.24
C ASP A 289 -6.09 8.97 -5.61
N PRO A 290 -6.20 8.61 -6.90
CA PRO A 290 -6.18 7.20 -7.30
C PRO A 290 -4.81 6.55 -7.13
N VAL A 291 -3.75 7.36 -7.16
CA VAL A 291 -2.37 6.91 -6.95
C VAL A 291 -2.09 6.98 -5.44
N PRO A 292 -1.77 5.86 -4.77
CA PRO A 292 -1.27 5.93 -3.40
C PRO A 292 0.05 6.69 -3.38
N PHE A 293 0.19 7.68 -2.50
CA PHE A 293 1.42 8.47 -2.38
C PHE A 293 2.57 7.69 -1.75
N MET A 294 2.28 6.55 -1.10
CA MET A 294 3.26 5.62 -0.57
C MET A 294 2.78 4.18 -0.71
N THR A 295 3.64 3.29 -1.19
CA THR A 295 3.39 1.84 -1.23
C THR A 295 4.59 1.09 -0.68
N GLU A 296 4.38 0.25 0.32
CA GLU A 296 5.45 -0.44 1.05
C GLU A 296 5.14 -1.94 1.09
N THR A 297 6.02 -2.77 0.54
CA THR A 297 5.95 -4.22 0.75
C THR A 297 6.48 -4.54 2.14
N HIS A 298 5.59 -5.02 3.00
CA HIS A 298 5.87 -5.21 4.42
C HIS A 298 6.61 -6.53 4.64
N GLY A 299 7.93 -6.46 4.72
CA GLY A 299 8.81 -7.62 4.82
C GLY A 299 9.47 -7.87 6.17
N ASP A 300 9.43 -6.89 7.08
CA ASP A 300 10.13 -6.95 8.36
C ASP A 300 9.19 -6.54 9.48
N ALA A 301 8.96 -7.46 10.42
CA ALA A 301 8.04 -7.26 11.53
C ALA A 301 8.53 -6.20 12.53
N ALA A 302 9.81 -5.81 12.48
CA ALA A 302 10.34 -4.72 13.29
C ALA A 302 9.92 -3.33 12.77
N ILE A 303 9.42 -3.23 11.53
CA ILE A 303 8.99 -1.96 10.94
C ILE A 303 7.58 -1.64 11.42
N THR A 304 7.47 -0.56 12.20
CA THR A 304 6.18 0.02 12.61
C THR A 304 6.01 1.45 12.14
N ASP A 305 7.07 2.05 11.60
CA ASP A 305 7.11 3.42 11.11
C ASP A 305 7.36 3.45 9.61
N TYR A 306 6.52 4.18 8.89
CA TYR A 306 6.53 4.28 7.43
C TYR A 306 6.74 5.73 7.03
N THR A 307 7.88 6.02 6.39
CA THR A 307 8.25 7.39 6.03
C THR A 307 8.03 7.63 4.55
N THR A 308 7.13 8.56 4.22
CA THR A 308 7.00 9.05 2.85
C THR A 308 7.93 10.23 2.63
N GLU A 309 8.47 10.34 1.42
CA GLU A 309 9.21 11.50 0.90
C GLU A 309 8.36 12.25 -0.16
N ALA A 310 7.09 11.88 -0.24
CA ALA A 310 6.14 12.28 -1.25
C ALA A 310 4.78 12.68 -0.64
N LEU A 311 4.77 13.20 0.59
CA LEU A 311 3.53 13.68 1.22
C LEU A 311 2.86 14.71 0.28
N PRO A 312 1.65 14.44 -0.24
CA PRO A 312 1.04 15.35 -1.21
C PRO A 312 0.73 16.70 -0.57
N PHE A 313 1.06 17.78 -1.27
CA PHE A 313 0.66 19.12 -0.83
C PHE A 313 -0.87 19.20 -0.73
N ARG A 314 -1.34 19.68 0.42
CA ARG A 314 -2.75 19.86 0.75
C ARG A 314 -2.92 21.07 1.66
N THR A 315 -4.15 21.58 1.72
CA THR A 315 -4.52 22.67 2.61
C THR A 315 -5.83 22.35 3.31
N GLY A 316 -5.91 22.67 4.60
CA GLY A 316 -7.11 22.41 5.40
C GLY A 316 -7.30 20.92 5.69
N ARG A 317 -8.56 20.52 5.84
CA ARG A 317 -8.93 19.19 6.35
C ARG A 317 -8.92 18.14 5.25
N HIS A 318 -8.29 17.01 5.53
CA HIS A 318 -8.15 15.86 4.63
C HIS A 318 -8.26 14.55 5.41
N ALA A 319 -8.51 13.45 4.71
CA ALA A 319 -8.33 12.10 5.23
C ALA A 319 -7.17 11.41 4.53
N ILE A 320 -6.37 10.68 5.32
CA ILE A 320 -5.37 9.72 4.85
C ILE A 320 -5.92 8.32 5.08
N VAL A 321 -5.87 7.47 4.07
CA VAL A 321 -6.38 6.11 4.10
C VAL A 321 -5.21 5.15 3.89
N ASN A 322 -5.00 4.25 4.84
CA ASN A 322 -4.10 3.11 4.66
C ASN A 322 -4.91 1.86 4.37
N VAL A 323 -4.48 1.10 3.37
CA VAL A 323 -4.88 -0.29 3.12
C VAL A 323 -3.67 -1.17 3.39
N TRP A 324 -3.79 -2.09 4.35
CA TRP A 324 -2.76 -3.07 4.67
C TRP A 324 -3.27 -4.49 4.42
N GLY A 325 -2.71 -5.24 3.48
CA GLY A 325 -3.24 -6.56 3.14
C GLY A 325 -2.33 -7.43 2.29
N GLY A 326 -2.67 -8.72 2.19
CA GLY A 326 -1.92 -9.74 1.46
C GLY A 326 -2.62 -11.11 1.44
N HIS A 327 -1.86 -12.19 1.15
CA HIS A 327 -2.37 -13.56 0.99
C HIS A 327 -2.95 -14.23 2.25
N GLY A 328 -2.88 -13.60 3.43
CA GLY A 328 -3.30 -14.20 4.70
C GLY A 328 -4.81 -14.37 4.90
N GLY A 329 -5.32 -13.98 6.08
CA GLY A 329 -6.77 -13.92 6.29
C GLY A 329 -7.49 -15.22 6.66
N PRO A 330 -8.82 -15.24 6.47
CA PRO A 330 -9.64 -16.41 6.76
C PRO A 330 -9.33 -17.57 5.81
N ALA A 331 -9.64 -18.78 6.27
CA ALA A 331 -9.56 -19.97 5.45
C ALA A 331 -10.93 -20.30 4.83
N ASP A 332 -10.93 -20.75 3.58
CA ASP A 332 -12.10 -21.38 2.97
C ASP A 332 -12.34 -22.80 3.53
N ASP A 333 -13.38 -23.48 3.03
CA ASP A 333 -13.75 -24.84 3.47
C ASP A 333 -12.68 -25.90 3.17
N THR A 334 -11.72 -25.60 2.30
CA THR A 334 -10.57 -26.45 2.00
C THR A 334 -9.37 -26.18 2.91
N GLY A 335 -9.46 -25.15 3.77
CA GLY A 335 -8.35 -24.71 4.62
C GLY A 335 -7.38 -23.75 3.91
N ARG A 336 -7.68 -23.30 2.69
CA ARG A 336 -6.84 -22.36 1.94
C ARG A 336 -7.09 -20.93 2.42
N LEU A 337 -6.02 -20.19 2.69
CA LEU A 337 -6.08 -18.76 3.01
C LEU A 337 -6.48 -17.96 1.77
N VAL A 338 -7.52 -17.12 1.88
CA VAL A 338 -8.10 -16.38 0.74
C VAL A 338 -7.58 -14.95 0.60
N GLY A 339 -6.71 -14.52 1.50
CA GLY A 339 -6.28 -13.14 1.64
C GLY A 339 -7.12 -12.34 2.63
N GLU A 340 -6.56 -11.21 3.03
CA GLU A 340 -7.17 -10.26 3.97
C GLU A 340 -6.55 -8.88 3.78
N PHE A 341 -7.31 -7.85 4.15
CA PHE A 341 -6.78 -6.52 4.32
C PHE A 341 -7.52 -5.74 5.40
N PHE A 342 -6.81 -4.75 5.96
CA PHE A 342 -7.29 -3.81 6.95
C PHE A 342 -7.33 -2.42 6.34
N VAL A 343 -8.28 -1.61 6.79
CA VAL A 343 -8.39 -0.20 6.41
C VAL A 343 -8.25 0.68 7.64
N SER A 344 -7.45 1.73 7.50
CA SER A 344 -7.28 2.73 8.54
C SER A 344 -7.48 4.11 7.94
N CYS A 345 -8.45 4.86 8.46
CA CYS A 345 -8.71 6.24 8.02
C CYS A 345 -8.29 7.21 9.11
N SER A 346 -7.37 8.13 8.82
CA SER A 346 -6.91 9.16 9.74
C SER A 346 -7.29 10.53 9.22
N ASP A 347 -8.12 11.27 9.98
CA ASP A 347 -8.45 12.65 9.67
C ASP A 347 -7.30 13.57 10.08
N VAL A 348 -6.93 14.48 9.19
CA VAL A 348 -5.79 15.38 9.33
C VAL A 348 -6.15 16.78 8.91
N THR A 349 -5.40 17.76 9.42
CA THR A 349 -5.47 19.15 8.96
C THR A 349 -4.09 19.59 8.53
N PHE A 350 -3.94 20.01 7.28
CA PHE A 350 -2.69 20.58 6.77
C PHE A 350 -2.61 22.05 7.15
N THR A 351 -1.51 22.41 7.83
CA THR A 351 -1.22 23.76 8.35
C THR A 351 0.12 24.29 7.88
#